data_AF-A0A6I9WX43-F1
#
_entry.id   AF-A0A6I9WX43-F1
#
_cell.length_a   1.000
_cell.length_b   1.000
_cell.length_c   1.000
_cell.angle_alpha   90.00
_cell.angle_beta   90.00
_cell.angle_gamma   90.00
#
_symmetry.space_group_name_H-M   'P 1'
#
loop_
_entity.id
_entity.type
_entity.pdbx_description
1 polymer ?
#
loop_
_entity_poly.entity_id
_entity_poly.type
_entity_poly.pdbx_seq_one_letter_code
_entity_poly.pdbx_strand_id
1 'polypeptide(L)'
;MKKINPAFLALSETRLIEDIEDNEVNVSGYNMTRCNAENRNTGGVVLYVRNDIIYETVLVQKLESNCWCVAVEVKDKLYKGVIMVIYHSPSASHGDFMRFFEDIVEELVIKGECMVIGDFNIDLMTDSFYAKKLQTAMLSLGMKQYVNEPTRITKDSQTIIDLIFANSNKRVQVIHEPKITDHAWLEVELSVNKIESKYREFSVRNYKEFDEGEFVMLVKNKLQESQGWQCVRMGVSERAEKFVNSIVNALDVMAPKRKIRIPKIWERKKWFSDVIREAADKRDEAFRQAVYADTEQSWLQFKINRNAVVKLIRTKKKEYYENMIDFNKENPATMWKTLKEIIRGEPGITVEHLEKIIKGLPNKKGTEEEITSNILKATFCVIKEEFVDIINNSLRDGCCPESWKTSTIIPIPKVDKAKKASEFRPINVLPIFEKVLELVVKEQIERYLENNSIITEHQSGFRKHYSYETAIQTIVDEWKLIVSERRM
;
A
#
# COMPACT_ATOMS: atom_id res chain seq x y z
N MET A 1 -25.99 12.49 7.14
CA MET A 1 -25.43 11.12 7.27
C MET A 1 -23.93 11.18 7.04
N LYS A 2 -23.11 10.51 7.86
CA LYS A 2 -21.68 10.32 7.52
C LYS A 2 -21.63 9.65 6.15
N LYS A 3 -20.80 10.14 5.22
CA LYS A 3 -20.56 9.45 3.95
C LYS A 3 -19.83 8.14 4.27
N ILE A 4 -20.54 7.02 4.18
CA ILE A 4 -19.95 5.68 4.29
C ILE A 4 -19.38 5.34 2.91
N ASN A 5 -18.14 4.86 2.87
CA ASN A 5 -17.45 4.50 1.63
C ASN A 5 -16.95 3.05 1.72
N PRO A 6 -17.87 2.07 1.62
CA PRO A 6 -17.56 0.67 1.87
C PRO A 6 -16.57 0.12 0.83
N ALA A 7 -15.82 -0.92 1.18
CA ALA A 7 -14.98 -1.63 0.21
C ALA A 7 -15.83 -2.50 -0.73
N PHE A 8 -16.85 -3.13 -0.15
CA PHE A 8 -17.81 -4.00 -0.82
C PHE A 8 -19.21 -3.64 -0.36
N LEU A 9 -20.18 -3.63 -1.27
CA LEU A 9 -21.59 -3.48 -0.95
C LEU A 9 -22.35 -4.64 -1.60
N ALA A 10 -22.92 -5.49 -0.76
CA ALA A 10 -23.71 -6.64 -1.15
C ALA A 10 -25.19 -6.34 -1.02
N LEU A 11 -25.97 -6.61 -2.06
CA LEU A 11 -27.42 -6.43 -2.09
C LEU A 11 -28.10 -7.74 -2.49
N SER A 12 -29.09 -8.16 -1.72
CA SER A 12 -30.05 -9.22 -2.03
C SER A 12 -31.38 -8.62 -2.45
N GLU A 13 -32.25 -9.43 -3.06
CA GLU A 13 -33.56 -9.01 -3.60
C GLU A 13 -33.51 -7.82 -4.57
N THR A 14 -32.51 -7.79 -5.44
CA THR A 14 -32.32 -6.64 -6.33
C THR A 14 -33.39 -6.53 -7.41
N ARG A 15 -34.06 -7.64 -7.74
CA ARG A 15 -35.14 -7.76 -8.74
C ARG A 15 -34.71 -7.25 -10.13
N LEU A 16 -33.41 -7.20 -10.36
CA LEU A 16 -32.83 -6.78 -11.63
C LEU A 16 -32.98 -7.89 -12.65
N ILE A 17 -33.54 -7.55 -13.80
CA ILE A 17 -33.70 -8.44 -14.95
C ILE A 17 -32.68 -8.09 -16.04
N GLU A 18 -32.54 -8.96 -17.04
CA GLU A 18 -31.58 -8.79 -18.13
C GLU A 18 -31.79 -7.49 -18.94
N ASP A 19 -33.04 -7.04 -19.07
CA ASP A 19 -33.40 -5.81 -19.79
C ASP A 19 -32.92 -4.50 -19.12
N ILE A 20 -32.47 -4.56 -17.85
CA ILE A 20 -31.95 -3.40 -17.14
C ILE A 20 -30.46 -3.31 -17.42
N GLU A 21 -30.04 -2.25 -18.11
CA GLU A 21 -28.62 -2.03 -18.43
C GLU A 21 -27.78 -1.73 -17.19
N ASP A 22 -26.51 -2.13 -17.22
CA ASP A 22 -25.57 -1.90 -16.10
C ASP A 22 -25.42 -0.40 -15.78
N ASN A 23 -25.56 0.48 -16.78
CA ASN A 23 -25.47 1.93 -16.60
C ASN A 23 -26.60 2.51 -15.75
N GLU A 24 -27.77 1.88 -15.71
CA GLU A 24 -28.93 2.35 -14.93
C GLU A 24 -28.74 2.13 -13.44
N VAL A 25 -27.93 1.13 -13.07
CA VAL A 25 -27.69 0.71 -11.69
C VAL A 25 -26.26 1.00 -11.23
N ASN A 26 -25.41 1.56 -12.10
CA ASN A 26 -24.02 1.84 -11.81
C ASN A 26 -23.87 2.87 -10.66
N VAL A 27 -22.99 2.58 -9.72
CA VAL A 27 -22.63 3.47 -8.61
C VAL A 27 -21.22 4.01 -8.86
N SER A 28 -21.10 5.33 -9.04
CA SER A 28 -19.82 5.99 -9.31
C SER A 28 -18.74 5.59 -8.27
N GLY A 29 -17.62 5.07 -8.75
CA GLY A 29 -16.51 4.61 -7.92
C GLY A 29 -16.55 3.12 -7.55
N TYR A 30 -17.53 2.37 -8.07
CA TYR A 30 -17.67 0.93 -7.88
C TYR A 30 -17.81 0.20 -9.22
N ASN A 31 -17.21 -0.98 -9.29
CA ASN A 31 -17.46 -1.99 -10.28
C ASN A 31 -18.59 -2.89 -9.76
N MET A 32 -19.41 -3.44 -10.64
CA MET A 32 -20.57 -4.24 -10.28
C MET A 32 -20.45 -5.65 -10.84
N THR A 33 -20.81 -6.65 -10.04
CA THR A 33 -21.05 -8.02 -10.50
C THR A 33 -22.43 -8.45 -10.01
N ARG A 34 -23.28 -8.99 -10.89
CA ARG A 34 -24.68 -9.30 -10.54
C ARG A 34 -25.11 -10.67 -11.07
N CYS A 35 -26.06 -11.28 -10.36
CA CYS A 35 -26.83 -12.43 -10.84
C CYS A 35 -28.29 -11.99 -10.92
N ASN A 36 -28.80 -11.89 -12.16
CA ASN A 36 -30.12 -11.33 -12.44
C ASN A 36 -31.26 -12.28 -12.02
N ALA A 37 -32.35 -11.66 -11.60
CA ALA A 37 -33.66 -12.27 -11.44
C ALA A 37 -34.24 -12.64 -12.82
N GLU A 38 -35.15 -13.62 -12.87
CA GLU A 38 -35.84 -13.96 -14.12
C GLU A 38 -36.97 -12.99 -14.44
N ASN A 39 -37.58 -12.43 -13.41
CA ASN A 39 -38.57 -11.38 -13.52
C ASN A 39 -38.51 -10.47 -12.29
N ARG A 40 -39.20 -9.32 -12.35
CA ARG A 40 -39.22 -8.32 -11.27
C ARG A 40 -39.85 -8.79 -9.94
N ASN A 41 -40.49 -9.96 -9.93
CA ASN A 41 -41.08 -10.57 -8.75
C ASN A 41 -40.20 -11.68 -8.15
N THR A 42 -39.01 -11.91 -8.72
CA THR A 42 -38.04 -12.90 -8.25
C THR A 42 -36.77 -12.20 -7.73
N GLY A 43 -35.90 -12.93 -7.02
CA GLY A 43 -34.81 -12.40 -6.21
C GLY A 43 -33.71 -11.62 -6.94
N GLY A 44 -32.55 -12.25 -7.12
CA GLY A 44 -31.35 -11.61 -7.68
C GLY A 44 -30.41 -11.00 -6.62
N VAL A 45 -29.13 -10.95 -6.96
CA VAL A 45 -28.07 -10.41 -6.09
C VAL A 45 -27.13 -9.49 -6.87
N VAL A 46 -26.60 -8.48 -6.20
CA VAL A 46 -25.57 -7.58 -6.74
C VAL A 46 -24.46 -7.43 -5.71
N LEU A 47 -23.22 -7.50 -6.18
CA LEU A 47 -22.03 -7.16 -5.43
C LEU A 47 -21.31 -5.99 -6.10
N TYR A 48 -21.28 -4.85 -5.41
CA TYR A 48 -20.45 -3.71 -5.78
C TYR A 48 -19.10 -3.81 -5.09
N VAL A 49 -18.04 -3.58 -5.86
CA VAL A 49 -16.64 -3.59 -5.42
C VAL A 49 -16.02 -2.25 -5.75
N ARG A 50 -15.41 -1.57 -4.78
CA ARG A 50 -14.81 -0.25 -5.03
C ARG A 50 -13.70 -0.32 -6.10
N ASN A 51 -13.62 0.68 -6.98
CA ASN A 51 -12.75 0.65 -8.18
C ASN A 51 -11.24 0.52 -7.90
N ASP A 52 -10.80 0.82 -6.68
CA ASP A 52 -9.41 0.68 -6.25
C ASP A 52 -9.03 -0.75 -5.80
N ILE A 53 -10.00 -1.67 -5.76
CA ILE A 53 -9.81 -3.05 -5.33
C ILE A 53 -9.68 -3.96 -6.54
N ILE A 54 -8.60 -4.74 -6.60
CA ILE A 54 -8.36 -5.73 -7.64
C ILE A 54 -9.09 -7.04 -7.28
N TYR A 55 -10.01 -7.47 -8.13
CA TYR A 55 -10.77 -8.71 -7.96
C TYR A 55 -11.02 -9.41 -9.30
N GLU A 56 -11.40 -10.67 -9.21
CA GLU A 56 -11.88 -11.48 -10.33
C GLU A 56 -13.20 -12.13 -9.95
N THR A 57 -14.18 -12.11 -10.86
CA THR A 57 -15.44 -12.83 -10.64
C THR A 57 -15.21 -14.32 -10.84
N VAL A 58 -15.43 -15.11 -9.77
CA VAL A 58 -15.20 -16.56 -9.80
C VAL A 58 -16.48 -17.36 -9.99
N LEU A 59 -17.62 -16.79 -9.58
CA LEU A 59 -18.90 -17.48 -9.64
C LEU A 59 -20.04 -16.50 -9.91
N VAL A 60 -20.91 -16.86 -10.85
CA VAL A 60 -22.25 -16.29 -11.00
C VAL A 60 -23.18 -17.46 -11.29
N GLN A 61 -24.02 -17.85 -10.32
CA GLN A 61 -24.90 -19.00 -10.46
C GLN A 61 -26.29 -18.74 -9.84
N LYS A 62 -27.29 -19.43 -10.40
CA LYS A 62 -28.65 -19.48 -9.85
C LYS A 62 -29.17 -20.91 -9.85
N LEU A 63 -29.99 -21.25 -8.86
CA LEU A 63 -30.71 -22.52 -8.77
C LEU A 63 -32.19 -22.25 -8.98
N GLU A 64 -32.73 -22.71 -10.12
CA GLU A 64 -34.17 -22.72 -10.46
C GLU A 64 -34.96 -21.47 -10.01
N SER A 65 -34.35 -20.29 -10.13
CA SER A 65 -35.01 -19.00 -9.81
C SER A 65 -35.44 -18.88 -8.35
N ASN A 66 -34.75 -19.61 -7.50
CA ASN A 66 -35.02 -19.78 -6.09
C ASN A 66 -33.81 -19.40 -5.24
N CYS A 67 -32.61 -19.56 -5.79
CA CYS A 67 -31.38 -19.09 -5.18
C CYS A 67 -30.51 -18.38 -6.22
N TRP A 68 -29.86 -17.29 -5.81
CA TRP A 68 -28.93 -16.51 -6.65
C TRP A 68 -27.67 -16.24 -5.87
N CYS A 69 -26.53 -16.40 -6.52
CA CYS A 69 -25.25 -16.09 -5.91
C CYS A 69 -24.23 -15.52 -6.89
N VAL A 70 -23.37 -14.68 -6.33
CA VAL A 70 -22.18 -14.13 -6.99
C VAL A 70 -21.03 -14.30 -6.02
N ALA A 71 -19.88 -14.76 -6.50
CA ALA A 71 -18.65 -14.75 -5.73
C ALA A 71 -17.51 -14.09 -6.52
N VAL A 72 -16.71 -13.31 -5.81
CA VAL A 72 -15.50 -12.67 -6.32
C VAL A 72 -14.30 -13.12 -5.50
N GLU A 73 -13.20 -13.41 -6.18
CA GLU A 73 -11.90 -13.63 -5.56
C GLU A 73 -11.12 -12.32 -5.58
N VAL A 74 -10.88 -11.78 -4.39
CA VAL A 74 -10.17 -10.52 -4.21
C VAL A 74 -8.67 -10.81 -4.15
N LYS A 75 -7.92 -10.21 -5.07
CA LYS A 75 -6.46 -10.32 -5.19
C LYS A 75 -5.80 -9.00 -4.78
N ASP A 76 -6.35 -8.36 -3.75
CA ASP A 76 -5.96 -7.05 -3.27
C ASP A 76 -5.16 -7.13 -1.95
N LYS A 77 -4.48 -6.03 -1.60
CA LYS A 77 -3.75 -5.90 -0.33
C LYS A 77 -4.67 -5.64 0.86
N LEU A 78 -5.88 -5.10 0.63
CA LEU A 78 -6.86 -4.80 1.67
C LEU A 78 -7.56 -6.06 2.18
N TYR A 79 -7.87 -6.98 1.28
CA TYR A 79 -8.50 -8.25 1.56
C TYR A 79 -8.03 -9.25 0.51
N LYS A 80 -7.63 -10.45 0.94
CA LYS A 80 -7.24 -11.53 0.05
C LYS A 80 -8.06 -12.76 0.40
N GLY A 81 -9.02 -13.07 -0.45
CA GLY A 81 -9.99 -14.13 -0.18
C GLY A 81 -11.20 -14.03 -1.10
N VAL A 82 -12.18 -14.89 -0.86
CA VAL A 82 -13.42 -14.95 -1.60
C VAL A 82 -14.53 -14.26 -0.80
N ILE A 83 -15.29 -13.40 -1.48
CA ILE A 83 -16.53 -12.84 -0.96
C ILE A 83 -17.67 -13.34 -1.84
N MET A 84 -18.61 -14.05 -1.23
CA MET A 84 -19.82 -14.54 -1.87
C MET A 84 -21.04 -13.83 -1.30
N VAL A 85 -21.92 -13.39 -2.20
CA VAL A 85 -23.26 -12.89 -1.89
C VAL A 85 -24.27 -13.92 -2.33
N ILE A 86 -25.23 -14.25 -1.46
CA ILE A 86 -26.29 -15.22 -1.75
C ILE A 86 -27.66 -14.69 -1.34
N TYR A 87 -28.69 -15.11 -2.08
CA TYR A 87 -30.08 -14.93 -1.71
C TYR A 87 -30.83 -16.24 -1.92
N HIS A 88 -31.47 -16.74 -0.86
CA HIS A 88 -32.37 -17.90 -0.90
C HIS A 88 -33.82 -17.43 -0.72
N SER A 89 -34.68 -17.73 -1.68
CA SER A 89 -36.10 -17.36 -1.64
C SER A 89 -36.82 -18.09 -0.50
N PRO A 90 -37.70 -17.42 0.27
CA PRO A 90 -38.47 -18.06 1.33
C PRO A 90 -39.44 -19.13 0.80
N SER A 91 -39.77 -19.10 -0.50
CA SER A 91 -40.65 -20.08 -1.15
C SER A 91 -39.89 -21.31 -1.67
N ALA A 92 -38.57 -21.31 -1.57
CA ALA A 92 -37.71 -22.34 -2.15
C ALA A 92 -37.44 -23.53 -1.21
N SER A 93 -37.19 -24.69 -1.80
CA SER A 93 -36.79 -25.90 -1.08
C SER A 93 -35.47 -25.69 -0.32
N HIS A 94 -35.53 -25.71 1.01
CA HIS A 94 -34.32 -25.66 1.83
C HIS A 94 -33.41 -26.88 1.59
N GLY A 95 -33.95 -28.03 1.19
CA GLY A 95 -33.17 -29.23 0.91
C GLY A 95 -32.25 -29.05 -0.30
N ASP A 96 -32.79 -28.53 -1.40
CA ASP A 96 -32.04 -28.33 -2.64
C ASP A 96 -31.08 -27.15 -2.52
N PHE A 97 -31.50 -26.09 -1.82
CA PHE A 97 -30.62 -25.01 -1.41
C PHE A 97 -29.42 -25.51 -0.64
N MET A 98 -29.60 -26.36 0.38
CA MET A 98 -28.49 -26.85 1.20
C MET A 98 -27.47 -27.63 0.37
N ARG A 99 -27.91 -28.49 -0.56
CA ARG A 99 -26.98 -29.23 -1.45
C ARG A 99 -26.19 -28.28 -2.35
N PHE A 100 -26.89 -27.38 -3.03
CA PHE A 100 -26.29 -26.37 -3.89
C PHE A 100 -25.31 -25.47 -3.13
N PHE A 101 -25.68 -25.07 -1.91
CA PHE A 101 -24.87 -24.21 -1.06
C PHE A 101 -23.62 -24.91 -0.53
N GLU A 102 -23.75 -26.16 -0.05
CA GLU A 102 -22.62 -26.98 0.41
C GLU A 102 -21.59 -27.16 -0.73
N ASP A 103 -22.04 -27.57 -1.93
CA ASP A 103 -21.16 -27.80 -3.10
C ASP A 103 -20.36 -26.54 -3.48
N ILE A 104 -21.02 -25.38 -3.54
CA ILE A 104 -20.36 -24.12 -3.88
C ILE A 104 -19.35 -23.71 -2.81
N VAL A 105 -19.74 -23.76 -1.54
CA VAL A 105 -18.88 -23.29 -0.45
C VAL A 105 -17.64 -24.18 -0.32
N GLU A 106 -17.77 -25.50 -0.53
CA GLU A 106 -16.63 -26.43 -0.57
C GLU A 106 -15.58 -26.00 -1.61
N GLU A 107 -16.01 -25.64 -2.82
CA GLU A 107 -15.11 -25.15 -3.88
C GLU A 107 -14.43 -23.83 -3.48
N LEU A 108 -15.19 -22.89 -2.91
CA LEU A 108 -14.70 -21.55 -2.59
C LEU A 108 -13.73 -21.54 -1.40
N VAL A 109 -13.94 -22.39 -0.39
CA VAL A 109 -13.08 -22.46 0.80
C VAL A 109 -11.66 -22.93 0.46
N ILE A 110 -11.48 -23.74 -0.59
CA ILE A 110 -10.16 -24.19 -1.07
C ILE A 110 -9.28 -23.01 -1.52
N LYS A 111 -9.89 -21.89 -1.95
CA LYS A 111 -9.19 -20.67 -2.38
C LYS A 111 -8.59 -19.86 -1.22
N GLY A 112 -8.83 -20.25 0.03
CA GLY A 112 -8.24 -19.63 1.23
C GLY A 112 -9.28 -18.97 2.12
N GLU A 113 -9.09 -17.69 2.45
CA GLU A 113 -10.07 -16.95 3.26
C GLU A 113 -11.38 -16.82 2.48
N CYS A 114 -12.50 -17.20 3.08
CA CYS A 114 -13.82 -17.22 2.45
C CYS A 114 -14.86 -16.61 3.39
N MET A 115 -15.70 -15.75 2.84
CA MET A 115 -16.81 -15.12 3.53
C MET A 115 -18.06 -15.14 2.65
N VAL A 116 -19.13 -15.68 3.22
CA VAL A 116 -20.45 -15.77 2.60
C VAL A 116 -21.40 -14.85 3.38
N ILE A 117 -22.08 -13.96 2.67
CA ILE A 117 -23.03 -12.98 3.23
C ILE A 117 -24.32 -13.08 2.42
N GLY A 118 -25.47 -13.02 3.07
CA GLY A 118 -26.72 -13.01 2.32
C GLY A 118 -27.95 -13.14 3.18
N ASP A 119 -29.11 -13.08 2.51
CA ASP A 119 -30.39 -13.45 3.09
C ASP A 119 -30.68 -14.92 2.76
N PHE A 120 -30.66 -15.75 3.79
CA PHE A 120 -30.84 -17.19 3.69
C PHE A 120 -32.30 -17.60 3.84
N ASN A 121 -33.18 -16.71 4.32
CA ASN A 121 -34.56 -17.04 4.70
C ASN A 121 -34.69 -18.34 5.55
N ILE A 122 -33.66 -18.65 6.34
CA ILE A 122 -33.62 -19.75 7.32
C ILE A 122 -33.38 -19.13 8.68
N ASP A 123 -34.42 -19.09 9.52
CA ASP A 123 -34.36 -18.39 10.80
C ASP A 123 -33.57 -19.18 11.86
N LEU A 124 -32.43 -18.61 12.28
CA LEU A 124 -31.58 -19.19 13.32
C LEU A 124 -32.11 -19.00 14.74
N MET A 125 -33.17 -18.20 14.95
CA MET A 125 -33.84 -18.12 16.25
C MET A 125 -34.81 -19.30 16.49
N THR A 126 -35.16 -20.03 15.44
CA THR A 126 -36.00 -21.22 15.54
C THR A 126 -35.16 -22.48 15.68
N ASP A 127 -35.67 -23.46 16.43
CA ASP A 127 -35.05 -24.78 16.57
C ASP A 127 -35.31 -25.68 15.35
N SER A 128 -35.18 -25.13 14.13
CA SER A 128 -35.52 -25.84 12.90
C SER A 128 -34.42 -26.82 12.48
N PHE A 129 -34.82 -27.91 11.83
CA PHE A 129 -33.89 -28.90 11.26
C PHE A 129 -32.87 -28.24 10.32
N TYR A 130 -33.34 -27.34 9.44
CA TYR A 130 -32.48 -26.67 8.47
C TYR A 130 -31.54 -25.64 9.11
N ALA A 131 -31.95 -24.93 10.16
CA ALA A 131 -31.05 -24.06 10.92
C ALA A 131 -29.89 -24.85 11.53
N LYS A 132 -30.18 -25.99 12.20
CA LYS A 132 -29.16 -26.88 12.76
C LYS A 132 -28.27 -27.48 11.67
N LYS A 133 -28.85 -27.93 10.56
CA LYS A 133 -28.11 -28.52 9.45
C LYS A 133 -27.16 -27.50 8.84
N LEU A 134 -27.63 -26.29 8.56
CA LEU A 134 -26.84 -25.19 8.00
C LEU A 134 -25.63 -24.84 8.89
N GLN A 135 -25.86 -24.64 10.19
CA GLN A 135 -24.78 -24.35 11.13
C GLN A 135 -23.77 -25.50 11.21
N THR A 136 -24.23 -26.75 11.22
CA THR A 136 -23.37 -27.93 11.31
C THR A 136 -22.52 -28.11 10.05
N ALA A 137 -23.14 -27.99 8.88
CA ALA A 137 -22.46 -28.10 7.59
C ALA A 137 -21.37 -27.02 7.47
N MET A 138 -21.71 -25.76 7.72
CA MET A 138 -20.75 -24.66 7.65
C MET A 138 -19.61 -24.81 8.68
N LEU A 139 -19.92 -25.23 9.90
CA LEU A 139 -18.90 -25.49 10.92
C LEU A 139 -17.92 -26.59 10.50
N SER A 140 -18.40 -27.64 9.81
CA SER A 140 -17.54 -28.72 9.29
C SER A 140 -16.57 -28.24 8.20
N LEU A 141 -16.95 -27.19 7.45
CA LEU A 141 -16.07 -26.50 6.49
C LEU A 141 -15.18 -25.44 7.14
N GLY A 142 -15.15 -25.38 8.48
CA GLY A 142 -14.38 -24.39 9.24
C GLY A 142 -14.99 -22.99 9.19
N MET A 143 -16.24 -22.84 8.74
CA MET A 143 -16.93 -21.56 8.69
C MET A 143 -17.77 -21.32 9.93
N LYS A 144 -17.53 -20.18 10.59
CA LYS A 144 -18.29 -19.74 11.75
C LYS A 144 -19.34 -18.71 11.34
N GLN A 145 -20.51 -18.77 11.96
CA GLN A 145 -21.57 -17.76 11.83
C GLN A 145 -21.30 -16.59 12.80
N TYR A 146 -21.53 -15.34 12.36
CA TYR A 146 -21.22 -14.13 13.14
C TYR A 146 -22.40 -13.21 13.49
N VAL A 147 -23.63 -13.48 13.04
CA VAL A 147 -24.81 -12.63 13.30
C VAL A 147 -25.60 -13.17 14.48
N ASN A 148 -25.73 -12.41 15.56
CA ASN A 148 -26.36 -12.87 16.81
C ASN A 148 -27.56 -12.02 17.25
N GLU A 149 -27.99 -11.07 16.42
CA GLU A 149 -29.11 -10.17 16.69
C GLU A 149 -30.12 -10.22 15.53
N PRO A 150 -31.43 -10.02 15.78
CA PRO A 150 -32.46 -10.06 14.75
C PRO A 150 -32.16 -9.12 13.59
N THR A 151 -32.21 -9.64 12.37
CA THR A 151 -31.90 -8.85 11.16
C THR A 151 -33.16 -8.38 10.46
N ARG A 152 -34.28 -9.10 10.60
CA ARG A 152 -35.60 -8.66 10.12
C ARG A 152 -36.54 -8.49 11.31
N ILE A 153 -37.06 -7.27 11.46
CA ILE A 153 -37.99 -6.91 12.54
C ILE A 153 -39.26 -6.34 11.92
N THR A 154 -40.33 -7.11 12.03
CA THR A 154 -41.69 -6.71 11.68
C THR A 154 -42.47 -6.36 12.95
N LYS A 155 -43.73 -5.96 12.80
CA LYS A 155 -44.60 -5.68 13.94
C LYS A 155 -44.81 -6.90 14.84
N ASP A 156 -44.84 -8.09 14.23
CA ASP A 156 -45.32 -9.32 14.86
C ASP A 156 -44.23 -10.39 14.97
N SER A 157 -43.05 -10.17 14.37
CA SER A 157 -41.93 -11.12 14.39
C SER A 157 -40.56 -10.44 14.38
N GLN A 158 -39.59 -11.14 14.94
CA GLN A 158 -38.16 -10.86 14.83
C GLN A 158 -37.51 -12.16 14.35
N THR A 159 -36.61 -12.10 13.36
CA THR A 159 -35.93 -13.30 12.82
C THR A 159 -34.46 -13.00 12.49
N ILE A 160 -33.59 -14.01 12.62
CA ILE A 160 -32.18 -13.95 12.17
C ILE A 160 -32.09 -14.76 10.88
N ILE A 161 -32.26 -14.09 9.75
CA ILE A 161 -32.26 -14.71 8.42
C ILE A 161 -31.16 -14.17 7.49
N ASP A 162 -30.63 -12.98 7.80
CA ASP A 162 -29.46 -12.43 7.12
C ASP A 162 -28.22 -12.92 7.84
N LEU A 163 -27.44 -13.78 7.20
CA LEU A 163 -26.36 -14.52 7.84
C LEU A 163 -25.00 -14.16 7.24
N ILE A 164 -23.98 -14.29 8.09
CA ILE A 164 -22.58 -14.16 7.70
C ILE A 164 -21.83 -15.37 8.20
N PHE A 165 -21.32 -16.15 7.26
CA PHE A 165 -20.40 -17.25 7.52
C PHE A 165 -19.00 -16.85 7.05
N ALA A 166 -17.98 -17.10 7.88
CA ALA A 166 -16.59 -16.89 7.46
C ALA A 166 -15.65 -17.91 8.13
N ASN A 167 -14.58 -18.29 7.43
CA ASN A 167 -13.50 -19.13 7.98
C ASN A 167 -12.37 -18.31 8.64
N SER A 168 -12.62 -17.03 8.89
CA SER A 168 -11.72 -16.10 9.56
C SER A 168 -12.51 -15.23 10.53
N ASN A 169 -11.83 -14.72 11.57
CA ASN A 169 -12.49 -13.91 12.58
C ASN A 169 -13.01 -12.58 12.00
N LYS A 170 -14.33 -12.40 12.05
CA LYS A 170 -15.03 -11.17 11.67
C LYS A 170 -15.64 -10.49 12.88
N ARG A 171 -15.67 -9.16 12.83
CA ARG A 171 -16.53 -8.34 13.69
C ARG A 171 -17.70 -7.88 12.84
N VAL A 172 -18.91 -8.20 13.30
CA VAL A 172 -20.15 -7.90 12.59
C VAL A 172 -21.02 -7.04 13.50
N GLN A 173 -21.62 -6.01 12.93
CA GLN A 173 -22.59 -5.16 13.58
C GLN A 173 -23.90 -5.16 12.79
N VAL A 174 -25.02 -5.34 13.49
CA VAL A 174 -26.36 -5.19 12.92
C VAL A 174 -26.80 -3.73 13.12
N ILE A 175 -27.18 -3.05 12.04
CA ILE A 175 -27.55 -1.63 12.04
C ILE A 175 -29.00 -1.50 11.59
N HIS A 176 -29.88 -1.03 12.47
CA HIS A 176 -31.31 -0.87 12.20
C HIS A 176 -31.70 0.49 11.61
N GLU A 177 -30.82 1.50 11.70
CA GLU A 177 -31.09 2.86 11.26
C GLU A 177 -29.98 3.40 10.35
N PRO A 178 -30.33 4.03 9.20
CA PRO A 178 -31.68 4.29 8.70
C PRO A 178 -32.36 3.03 8.13
N LYS A 179 -33.66 2.90 8.37
CA LYS A 179 -34.49 1.79 7.88
C LYS A 179 -34.89 2.05 6.43
N ILE A 180 -34.07 1.58 5.48
CA ILE A 180 -34.35 1.68 4.03
C ILE A 180 -35.24 0.51 3.57
N THR A 181 -35.11 -0.66 4.21
CA THR A 181 -35.93 -1.86 3.98
C THR A 181 -36.45 -2.41 5.31
N ASP A 182 -37.26 -3.47 5.28
CA ASP A 182 -37.68 -4.21 6.48
C ASP A 182 -36.55 -5.05 7.11
N HIS A 183 -35.39 -5.13 6.45
CA HIS A 183 -34.16 -5.74 6.94
C HIS A 183 -33.20 -4.69 7.52
N ALA A 184 -32.40 -5.13 8.48
CA ALA A 184 -31.28 -4.40 9.03
C ALA A 184 -30.05 -4.55 8.14
N TRP A 185 -29.13 -3.60 8.24
CA TRP A 185 -27.86 -3.66 7.53
C TRP A 185 -26.87 -4.50 8.33
N LEU A 186 -26.05 -5.27 7.63
CA LEU A 186 -24.93 -5.95 8.23
C LEU A 186 -23.64 -5.23 7.86
N GLU A 187 -22.97 -4.64 8.85
CA GLU A 187 -21.64 -4.06 8.68
C GLU A 187 -20.59 -5.08 9.12
N VAL A 188 -19.68 -5.41 8.22
CA VAL A 188 -18.57 -6.32 8.50
C VAL A 188 -17.27 -5.53 8.54
N GLU A 189 -16.57 -5.57 9.68
CA GLU A 189 -15.21 -5.07 9.76
C GLU A 189 -14.29 -6.13 9.14
N LEU A 190 -13.86 -5.87 7.91
CA LEU A 190 -12.80 -6.67 7.29
C LEU A 190 -11.51 -6.41 8.07
N SER A 191 -11.00 -7.46 8.72
CA SER A 191 -9.66 -7.50 9.29
C SER A 191 -8.66 -7.33 8.17
N VAL A 192 -8.37 -6.07 7.82
CA VAL A 192 -7.28 -5.73 6.91
C VAL A 192 -6.04 -6.35 7.55
N ASN A 193 -5.40 -7.30 6.86
CA ASN A 193 -4.02 -7.71 7.18
C ASN A 193 -3.27 -6.42 7.37
N LYS A 194 -2.95 -6.05 8.62
CA LYS A 194 -2.60 -4.68 9.02
C LYS A 194 -1.76 -4.06 7.91
N ILE A 195 -2.42 -3.28 7.06
CA ILE A 195 -1.78 -2.13 6.47
C ILE A 195 -1.66 -1.30 7.73
N GLU A 196 -0.51 -1.44 8.40
CA GLU A 196 -0.05 -0.49 9.40
C GLU A 196 -0.63 0.86 9.00
N SER A 197 -1.45 1.41 9.89
CA SER A 197 -2.19 2.64 9.65
C SER A 197 -1.30 3.63 8.91
N LYS A 198 -1.81 4.26 7.84
CA LYS A 198 -1.07 5.28 7.06
C LYS A 198 -0.58 6.48 7.88
N TYR A 199 -0.75 6.42 9.20
CA TYR A 199 -0.30 7.37 10.19
C TYR A 199 0.08 6.64 11.48
N ARG A 200 1.15 7.07 12.17
CA ARG A 200 1.29 6.78 13.60
C ARG A 200 0.43 7.79 14.37
N GLU A 201 -0.42 7.31 15.26
CA GLU A 201 -1.18 8.17 16.18
C GLU A 201 -0.32 8.46 17.41
N PHE A 202 -0.13 9.74 17.71
CA PHE A 202 0.49 10.20 18.95
C PHE A 202 -0.52 11.05 19.72
N SER A 203 -0.48 10.96 21.05
CA SER A 203 -1.24 11.87 21.92
C SER A 203 -0.31 12.94 22.45
N VAL A 204 -0.53 14.18 22.04
CA VAL A 204 0.25 15.33 22.49
C VAL A 204 -0.66 16.33 23.19
N ARG A 205 -0.14 17.05 24.19
CA ARG A 205 -0.86 18.16 24.83
C ARG A 205 -0.51 19.45 24.10
N ASN A 206 -1.52 20.27 23.83
CA ASN A 206 -1.31 21.57 23.22
C ASN A 206 -1.10 22.60 24.32
N TYR A 207 0.13 23.12 24.45
CA TYR A 207 0.50 24.14 25.45
C TYR A 207 0.44 25.58 24.92
N LYS A 208 -0.08 25.79 23.70
CA LYS A 208 -0.06 27.11 23.04
C LYS A 208 -0.84 28.20 23.80
N GLU A 209 -1.87 27.81 24.53
CA GLU A 209 -2.72 28.69 25.35
C GLU A 209 -2.55 28.37 26.86
N PHE A 210 -1.45 27.70 27.24
CA PHE A 210 -1.21 27.28 28.62
C PHE A 210 -0.77 28.47 29.47
N ASP A 211 -1.56 28.81 30.49
CA ASP A 211 -1.21 29.82 31.48
C ASP A 211 -0.69 29.15 32.76
N GLU A 212 0.56 29.45 33.12
CA GLU A 212 1.22 28.86 34.28
C GLU A 212 0.58 29.30 35.61
N GLY A 213 0.08 30.54 35.69
CA GLY A 213 -0.55 31.08 36.89
C GLY A 213 -1.89 30.41 37.20
N GLU A 214 -2.76 30.30 36.19
CA GLU A 214 -4.02 29.56 36.29
C GLU A 214 -3.79 28.07 36.58
N PHE A 215 -2.77 27.47 35.98
CA PHE A 215 -2.42 26.07 36.23
C PHE A 215 -2.01 25.83 37.69
N VAL A 216 -1.16 26.68 38.26
CA VAL A 216 -0.75 26.60 39.68
C VAL A 216 -1.96 26.74 40.61
N MET A 217 -2.88 27.65 40.30
CA MET A 217 -4.12 27.81 41.07
C MET A 217 -5.02 26.57 40.98
N LEU A 218 -5.15 25.98 39.79
CA LEU A 218 -5.95 24.78 39.58
C LEU A 218 -5.36 23.56 40.31
N VAL A 219 -4.04 23.39 40.30
CA VAL A 219 -3.34 22.33 41.05
C VAL A 219 -3.56 22.52 42.56
N LYS A 220 -3.45 23.75 43.08
CA LYS A 220 -3.72 24.05 44.49
C LYS A 220 -5.16 23.69 44.89
N ASN A 221 -6.14 24.06 44.07
CA ASN A 221 -7.54 23.74 44.32
C ASN A 221 -7.79 22.21 44.30
N LYS A 222 -7.21 21.49 43.33
CA LYS A 222 -7.35 20.02 43.23
C LYS A 222 -6.66 19.28 44.38
N LEU A 223 -5.54 19.81 44.90
CA LEU A 223 -4.88 19.30 46.10
C LEU A 223 -5.68 19.61 47.38
N GLN A 224 -6.46 20.69 47.43
CA GLN A 224 -7.31 21.03 48.58
C GLN A 224 -8.65 20.27 48.59
N GLU A 225 -9.26 20.05 47.43
CA GLU A 225 -10.46 19.22 47.26
C GLU A 225 -10.20 17.75 47.64
N SER A 226 -8.98 17.26 47.39
CA SER A 226 -8.54 15.92 47.78
C SER A 226 -8.10 15.87 49.24
N GLN A 227 -8.98 16.19 50.19
CA GLN A 227 -8.79 16.13 51.66
C GLN A 227 -8.18 14.81 52.22
N GLY A 228 -7.88 13.81 51.39
CA GLY A 228 -7.29 12.52 51.74
C GLY A 228 -5.76 12.41 51.67
N TRP A 229 -5.00 13.31 51.04
CA TRP A 229 -3.53 13.11 50.93
C TRP A 229 -2.78 13.29 52.27
N GLN A 230 -3.37 13.99 53.24
CA GLN A 230 -2.88 14.09 54.63
C GLN A 230 -3.41 12.99 55.55
N CYS A 231 -4.18 12.03 55.04
CA CYS A 231 -4.73 10.95 55.86
C CYS A 231 -3.59 10.06 56.40
N VAL A 232 -3.40 10.09 57.73
CA VAL A 232 -2.34 9.36 58.45
C VAL A 232 -2.44 7.85 58.25
N ARG A 233 -3.64 7.34 57.88
CA ARG A 233 -3.89 5.91 57.62
C ARG A 233 -3.53 5.42 56.21
N MET A 234 -3.21 6.31 55.27
CA MET A 234 -2.84 5.92 53.90
C MET A 234 -1.35 5.62 53.76
N GLY A 235 -1.02 4.60 52.97
CA GLY A 235 0.37 4.25 52.64
C GLY A 235 1.08 5.33 51.81
N VAL A 236 2.41 5.40 51.92
CA VAL A 236 3.24 6.40 51.21
C VAL A 236 3.03 6.35 49.69
N SER A 237 2.96 5.15 49.11
CA SER A 237 2.76 4.96 47.66
C SER A 237 1.40 5.48 47.19
N GLU A 238 0.34 5.24 47.96
CA GLU A 238 -1.01 5.69 47.64
C GLU A 238 -1.14 7.22 47.74
N ARG A 239 -0.42 7.84 48.70
CA ARG A 239 -0.31 9.30 48.79
C ARG A 239 0.44 9.89 47.60
N ALA A 240 1.53 9.26 47.17
CA ALA A 240 2.30 9.70 46.00
C ALA A 240 1.47 9.62 44.71
N GLU A 241 0.69 8.56 44.53
CA GLU A 241 -0.19 8.39 43.37
C GLU A 241 -1.29 9.46 43.32
N LYS A 242 -1.96 9.73 44.44
CA LYS A 242 -2.99 10.79 44.50
C LYS A 242 -2.41 12.19 44.28
N PHE A 243 -1.19 12.44 44.75
CA PHE A 243 -0.46 13.69 44.48
C PHE A 243 -0.20 13.86 42.98
N VAL A 244 0.37 12.84 42.32
CA VAL A 244 0.65 12.88 40.87
C VAL A 244 -0.64 13.01 40.05
N ASN A 245 -1.69 12.26 40.41
CA ASN A 245 -2.98 12.33 39.72
C ASN A 245 -3.63 13.70 39.82
N SER A 246 -3.44 14.42 40.93
CA SER A 246 -3.95 15.80 41.07
C SER A 246 -3.31 16.75 40.06
N ILE A 247 -2.01 16.60 39.80
CA ILE A 247 -1.28 17.37 38.78
C ILE A 247 -1.70 16.96 37.37
N VAL A 248 -1.84 15.65 37.11
CA VAL A 248 -2.27 15.13 35.80
C VAL A 248 -3.69 15.58 35.47
N ASN A 249 -4.60 15.58 36.43
CA ASN A 249 -5.99 16.04 36.26
C ASN A 249 -6.04 17.54 35.97
N ALA A 250 -5.23 18.34 36.67
CA ALA A 250 -5.10 19.76 36.34
C ALA A 250 -4.58 19.96 34.91
N LEU A 251 -3.60 19.15 34.48
CA LEU A 251 -3.07 19.17 33.11
C LEU A 251 -4.11 18.71 32.07
N ASP A 252 -5.02 17.79 32.40
CA ASP A 252 -6.08 17.34 31.50
C ASP A 252 -7.15 18.41 31.26
N VAL A 253 -7.39 19.28 32.24
CA VAL A 253 -8.28 20.44 32.12
C VAL A 253 -7.61 21.56 31.31
N MET A 254 -6.36 21.92 31.64
CA MET A 254 -5.65 23.07 31.08
C MET A 254 -5.07 22.79 29.69
N ALA A 255 -4.53 21.59 29.47
CA ALA A 255 -3.88 21.18 28.24
C ALA A 255 -4.32 19.75 27.85
N PRO A 256 -5.59 19.56 27.42
CA PRO A 256 -6.12 18.25 27.11
C PRO A 256 -5.32 17.56 26.00
N LYS A 257 -5.15 16.23 26.14
CA LYS A 257 -4.48 15.42 25.12
C LYS A 257 -5.28 15.48 23.82
N ARG A 258 -4.61 15.87 22.72
CA ARG A 258 -5.15 15.79 21.37
C ARG A 258 -4.43 14.69 20.60
N LYS A 259 -5.20 13.92 19.83
CA LYS A 259 -4.63 12.93 18.91
C LYS A 259 -4.13 13.65 17.66
N ILE A 260 -2.85 13.48 17.35
CA ILE A 260 -2.26 13.94 16.10
C ILE A 260 -1.92 12.75 15.22
N ARG A 261 -2.05 12.93 13.90
CA ARG A 261 -1.79 11.91 12.87
C ARG A 261 -0.59 12.35 12.03
N ILE A 262 0.49 11.58 12.01
CA ILE A 262 1.67 11.85 11.18
C ILE A 262 1.61 11.02 9.89
N PRO A 263 1.64 11.60 8.67
CA PRO A 263 1.53 10.85 7.41
C PRO A 263 2.64 9.81 7.16
N LYS A 264 2.30 8.62 6.65
CA LYS A 264 3.26 7.58 6.20
C LYS A 264 4.18 7.99 5.04
N ILE A 265 4.02 9.18 4.46
CA ILE A 265 5.00 9.75 3.53
C ILE A 265 6.39 9.85 4.18
N TRP A 266 6.43 9.94 5.50
CA TRP A 266 7.64 9.92 6.32
C TRP A 266 8.21 8.51 6.54
N GLU A 267 7.41 7.45 6.43
CA GLU A 267 7.83 6.05 6.58
C GLU A 267 8.55 5.51 5.33
N ARG A 268 8.24 6.08 4.16
CA ARG A 268 8.98 5.85 2.90
C ARG A 268 10.34 6.54 2.87
N LYS A 269 10.57 7.48 3.79
CA LYS A 269 11.89 8.09 4.02
C LYS A 269 12.57 7.36 5.16
N LYS A 270 12.83 6.06 5.02
CA LYS A 270 13.54 5.25 6.03
C LYS A 270 14.93 5.82 6.38
N TRP A 271 15.48 6.67 5.51
CA TRP A 271 16.68 7.47 5.75
C TRP A 271 16.49 8.65 6.72
N PHE A 272 15.25 9.02 7.06
CA PHE A 272 14.93 10.10 7.99
C PHE A 272 15.01 9.59 9.44
N SER A 273 16.22 9.56 9.98
CA SER A 273 16.52 9.05 11.33
C SER A 273 16.25 10.09 12.43
N ASP A 274 16.27 9.64 13.69
CA ASP A 274 16.12 10.51 14.87
C ASP A 274 17.19 11.62 14.91
N VAL A 275 18.39 11.35 14.41
CA VAL A 275 19.48 12.34 14.27
C VAL A 275 19.08 13.52 13.36
N ILE A 276 18.32 13.27 12.29
CA ILE A 276 17.80 14.34 11.43
C ILE A 276 16.72 15.14 12.16
N ARG A 277 15.89 14.48 12.97
CA ARG A 277 14.85 15.13 13.77
C ARG A 277 15.46 16.08 14.80
N GLU A 278 16.45 15.60 15.56
CA GLU A 278 17.18 16.42 16.54
C GLU A 278 17.86 17.63 15.88
N ALA A 279 18.46 17.46 14.71
CA ALA A 279 19.05 18.58 13.97
C ALA A 279 17.97 19.57 13.49
N ALA A 280 16.82 19.09 13.05
CA ALA A 280 15.69 19.92 12.63
C ALA A 280 15.10 20.71 13.81
N ASP A 281 15.00 20.10 14.99
CA ASP A 281 14.53 20.76 16.21
C ASP A 281 15.49 21.90 16.62
N LYS A 282 16.80 21.67 16.56
CA LYS A 282 17.83 22.71 16.79
C LYS A 282 17.77 23.85 15.78
N ARG A 283 17.42 23.56 14.53
CA ARG A 283 17.18 24.59 13.50
C ARG A 283 15.94 25.41 13.83
N ASP A 284 14.85 24.76 14.21
CA ASP A 284 13.57 25.43 14.47
C ASP A 284 13.63 26.28 15.75
N GLU A 285 14.38 25.83 16.75
CA GLU A 285 14.71 26.64 17.93
C GLU A 285 15.55 27.86 17.58
N ALA A 286 16.61 27.70 16.78
CA ALA A 286 17.41 28.83 16.31
C ALA A 286 16.59 29.82 15.45
N PHE A 287 15.61 29.33 14.67
CA PHE A 287 14.69 30.19 13.94
C PHE A 287 13.80 31.01 14.87
N ARG A 288 13.20 30.38 15.89
CA ARG A 288 12.39 31.09 16.90
C ARG A 288 13.20 32.16 17.62
N GLN A 289 14.44 31.84 18.00
CA GLN A 289 15.35 32.80 18.62
C GLN A 289 15.72 33.94 17.67
N ALA A 290 15.95 33.65 16.38
CA ALA A 290 16.25 34.67 15.38
C ALA A 290 15.07 35.63 15.17
N VAL A 291 13.85 35.10 15.11
CA VAL A 291 12.63 35.92 14.97
C VAL A 291 12.37 36.77 16.22
N TYR A 292 12.64 36.25 17.42
CA TYR A 292 12.40 36.98 18.67
C TYR A 292 13.48 38.02 18.97
N ALA A 293 14.76 37.66 18.81
CA ALA A 293 15.88 38.55 19.14
C ALA A 293 16.19 39.54 18.00
N ASP A 294 15.89 39.17 16.76
CA ASP A 294 16.13 39.94 15.53
C ASP A 294 17.55 40.52 15.42
N THR A 295 18.55 39.72 15.80
CA THR A 295 19.96 40.09 15.72
C THR A 295 20.67 39.35 14.60
N GLU A 296 21.66 39.97 13.98
CA GLU A 296 22.46 39.35 12.91
C GLU A 296 23.11 38.02 13.35
N GLN A 297 23.54 37.94 14.61
CA GLN A 297 24.14 36.74 15.18
C GLN A 297 23.13 35.59 15.33
N SER A 298 21.89 35.89 15.74
CA SER A 298 20.81 34.89 15.83
C SER A 298 20.37 34.37 14.45
N TRP A 299 20.32 35.24 13.44
CA TRP A 299 20.05 34.86 12.05
C TRP A 299 21.20 34.03 11.43
N LEU A 300 22.46 34.34 11.77
CA LEU A 300 23.61 33.54 11.36
C LEU A 300 23.56 32.13 11.96
N GLN A 301 23.19 32.00 13.24
CA GLN A 301 23.04 30.71 13.90
C GLN A 301 21.93 29.86 13.27
N PHE A 302 20.79 30.46 12.92
CA PHE A 302 19.74 29.78 12.16
C PHE A 302 20.26 29.29 10.79
N LYS A 303 21.02 30.12 10.06
CA LYS A 303 21.57 29.77 8.76
C LYS A 303 22.53 28.56 8.85
N ILE A 304 23.38 28.53 9.88
CA ILE A 304 24.29 27.39 10.16
C ILE A 304 23.47 26.12 10.41
N ASN A 305 22.50 26.16 11.33
CA ASN A 305 21.69 24.99 11.68
C ASN A 305 20.84 24.50 10.49
N ARG A 306 20.27 25.42 9.70
CA ARG A 306 19.53 25.08 8.48
C ARG A 306 20.40 24.33 7.48
N ASN A 307 21.60 24.83 7.20
CA ASN A 307 22.51 24.19 6.25
C ASN A 307 23.00 22.83 6.76
N ALA A 308 23.25 22.69 8.07
CA ALA A 308 23.62 21.43 8.69
C ALA A 308 22.52 20.36 8.54
N VAL A 309 21.25 20.72 8.75
CA VAL A 309 20.10 19.81 8.56
C VAL A 309 19.98 19.36 7.11
N VAL A 310 20.12 20.29 6.15
CA VAL A 310 20.06 19.96 4.72
C VAL A 310 21.18 19.00 4.32
N LYS A 311 22.40 19.23 4.80
CA LYS A 311 23.56 18.34 4.56
C LYS A 311 23.30 16.94 5.13
N LEU A 312 22.84 16.87 6.39
CA LEU A 312 22.57 15.61 7.08
C LEU A 312 21.48 14.78 6.39
N ILE A 313 20.41 15.42 5.92
CA ILE A 313 19.34 14.79 5.13
C ILE A 313 19.90 14.15 3.86
N ARG A 314 20.74 14.88 3.11
CA ARG A 314 21.36 14.37 1.87
C ARG A 314 22.26 13.16 2.14
N THR A 315 23.13 13.26 3.15
CA THR A 315 24.04 12.18 3.53
C THR A 315 23.29 10.90 3.91
N LYS A 316 22.30 10.99 4.81
CA LYS A 316 21.55 9.80 5.25
C LYS A 316 20.70 9.19 4.14
N LYS A 317 20.15 10.01 3.25
CA LYS A 317 19.43 9.54 2.07
C LYS A 317 20.34 8.76 1.13
N LYS A 318 21.56 9.25 0.89
CA LYS A 318 22.58 8.56 0.10
C LYS A 318 22.97 7.21 0.71
N GLU A 319 23.39 7.19 1.97
CA GLU A 319 23.79 5.97 2.69
C GLU A 319 22.72 4.88 2.63
N TYR A 320 21.44 5.25 2.77
CA TYR A 320 20.33 4.30 2.72
C TYR A 320 20.21 3.60 1.36
N TYR A 321 20.28 4.34 0.25
CA TYR A 321 20.14 3.76 -1.08
C TYR A 321 21.38 2.97 -1.51
N GLU A 322 22.58 3.41 -1.14
CA GLU A 322 23.83 2.66 -1.38
C GLU A 322 23.76 1.28 -0.69
N ASN A 323 23.43 1.25 0.60
CA ASN A 323 23.28 0.00 1.35
C ASN A 323 22.21 -0.93 0.75
N MET A 324 21.11 -0.37 0.27
CA MET A 324 20.02 -1.14 -0.33
C MET A 324 20.41 -1.79 -1.67
N ILE A 325 21.23 -1.09 -2.47
CA ILE A 325 21.78 -1.61 -3.73
C ILE A 325 22.84 -2.69 -3.42
N ASP A 326 23.78 -2.39 -2.53
CA ASP A 326 24.86 -3.31 -2.16
C ASP A 326 24.35 -4.62 -1.57
N PHE A 327 23.27 -4.57 -0.77
CA PHE A 327 22.65 -5.76 -0.19
C PHE A 327 22.01 -6.69 -1.24
N ASN A 328 21.55 -6.14 -2.38
CA ASN A 328 20.83 -6.90 -3.40
C ASN A 328 21.69 -7.24 -4.64
N LYS A 329 22.96 -6.83 -4.69
CA LYS A 329 23.81 -6.93 -5.88
C LYS A 329 24.04 -8.35 -6.42
N GLU A 330 23.91 -9.37 -5.57
CA GLU A 330 24.17 -10.78 -5.94
C GLU A 330 22.95 -11.50 -6.53
N ASN A 331 21.74 -10.95 -6.38
CA ASN A 331 20.52 -11.56 -6.88
C ASN A 331 19.82 -10.62 -7.88
N PRO A 332 19.90 -10.93 -9.19
CA PRO A 332 19.35 -10.08 -10.25
C PRO A 332 17.84 -9.82 -10.10
N ALA A 333 17.07 -10.79 -9.60
CA ALA A 333 15.62 -10.65 -9.46
C ALA A 333 15.24 -9.73 -8.29
N THR A 334 15.93 -9.82 -7.15
CA THR A 334 15.72 -8.90 -6.03
C THR A 334 16.29 -7.53 -6.31
N MET A 335 17.46 -7.45 -6.97
CA MET A 335 18.01 -6.20 -7.48
C MET A 335 17.02 -5.48 -8.39
N TRP A 336 16.34 -6.22 -9.29
CA TRP A 336 15.32 -5.62 -10.14
C TRP A 336 14.13 -5.05 -9.36
N LYS A 337 13.64 -5.79 -8.35
CA LYS A 337 12.56 -5.31 -7.49
C LYS A 337 12.98 -4.06 -6.71
N THR A 338 14.20 -4.03 -6.19
CA THR A 338 14.78 -2.89 -5.47
C THR A 338 14.89 -1.66 -6.37
N LEU A 339 15.42 -1.80 -7.59
CA LEU A 339 15.49 -0.72 -8.57
C LEU A 339 14.10 -0.21 -8.96
N LYS A 340 13.11 -1.10 -9.11
CA LYS A 340 11.71 -0.72 -9.37
C LYS A 340 11.12 0.12 -8.23
N GLU A 341 11.42 -0.19 -6.97
CA GLU A 341 11.00 0.63 -5.83
C GLU A 341 11.64 2.02 -5.82
N ILE A 342 12.89 2.11 -6.26
CA ILE A 342 13.63 3.38 -6.41
C ILE A 342 13.02 4.24 -7.52
N ILE A 343 12.70 3.64 -8.68
CA ILE A 343 12.28 4.35 -9.92
C ILE A 343 10.78 4.69 -9.95
N ARG A 344 9.95 4.09 -9.08
CA ARG A 344 8.48 4.30 -9.05
C ARG A 344 8.10 5.79 -9.04
N GLY A 345 7.62 6.28 -10.20
CA GLY A 345 7.22 7.67 -10.43
C GLY A 345 7.72 8.26 -11.75
N GLU A 346 8.70 7.64 -12.42
CA GLU A 346 9.07 8.02 -13.79
C GLU A 346 7.92 7.65 -14.77
N PRO A 347 7.55 8.55 -15.70
CA PRO A 347 6.57 8.24 -16.73
C PRO A 347 7.06 7.09 -17.63
N GLY A 348 6.11 6.36 -18.23
CA GLY A 348 6.40 5.37 -19.25
C GLY A 348 7.21 5.97 -20.41
N ILE A 349 7.98 5.13 -21.09
CA ILE A 349 8.78 5.53 -22.25
C ILE A 349 7.82 5.85 -23.41
N THR A 350 8.07 6.97 -24.10
CA THR A 350 7.35 7.31 -25.34
C THR A 350 8.08 6.75 -26.57
N VAL A 351 7.37 6.71 -27.70
CA VAL A 351 7.94 6.30 -29.00
C VAL A 351 9.14 7.16 -29.39
N GLU A 352 9.06 8.48 -29.22
CA GLU A 352 10.15 9.40 -29.57
C GLU A 352 11.39 9.15 -28.70
N HIS A 353 11.17 8.86 -27.42
CA HIS A 353 12.25 8.56 -26.49
C HIS A 353 12.95 7.25 -26.86
N LEU A 354 12.18 6.20 -27.15
CA LEU A 354 12.72 4.91 -27.56
C LEU A 354 13.47 5.01 -28.91
N GLU A 355 12.94 5.82 -29.85
CA GLU A 355 13.59 6.08 -31.13
C GLU A 355 14.98 6.71 -30.95
N LYS A 356 15.11 7.65 -30.02
CA LYS A 356 16.39 8.30 -29.69
C LYS A 356 17.41 7.29 -29.17
N ILE A 357 16.99 6.38 -28.30
CA ILE A 357 17.85 5.31 -27.76
C ILE A 357 18.32 4.39 -28.90
N ILE A 358 17.40 3.94 -29.75
CA ILE A 358 17.71 3.02 -30.86
C ILE A 358 18.63 3.67 -31.89
N LYS A 359 18.38 4.93 -32.28
CA LYS A 359 19.25 5.68 -33.20
C LYS A 359 20.67 5.85 -32.63
N GLY A 360 20.79 6.03 -31.32
CA GLY A 360 22.05 6.15 -30.60
C GLY A 360 22.87 4.86 -30.47
N LEU A 361 22.31 3.69 -30.80
CA LEU A 361 23.05 2.42 -30.74
C LEU A 361 24.23 2.40 -31.72
N PRO A 362 25.43 1.94 -31.31
CA PRO A 362 26.56 1.78 -32.22
C PRO A 362 26.23 0.70 -33.26
N ASN A 363 26.72 0.89 -34.49
CA ASN A 363 26.54 -0.09 -35.55
C ASN A 363 27.45 -1.30 -35.28
N LYS A 364 26.89 -2.37 -34.73
CA LYS A 364 27.58 -3.63 -34.41
C LYS A 364 26.94 -4.81 -35.14
N LYS A 365 27.73 -5.88 -35.38
CA LYS A 365 27.23 -7.17 -35.87
C LYS A 365 26.25 -7.77 -34.84
N GLY A 366 25.16 -8.37 -35.33
CA GLY A 366 24.06 -8.90 -34.51
C GLY A 366 24.39 -10.20 -33.78
N THR A 367 23.46 -10.65 -32.93
CA THR A 367 23.45 -11.96 -32.26
C THR A 367 23.00 -13.08 -33.21
N GLU A 368 22.85 -14.32 -32.70
CA GLU A 368 22.34 -15.49 -33.47
C GLU A 368 21.03 -15.26 -34.22
N GLU A 369 20.19 -14.31 -33.80
CA GLU A 369 18.95 -13.93 -34.49
C GLU A 369 19.19 -13.07 -35.75
N GLU A 370 20.44 -12.76 -36.10
CA GLU A 370 20.86 -11.88 -37.21
C GLU A 370 20.37 -10.42 -37.14
N ILE A 371 19.59 -10.05 -36.12
CA ILE A 371 19.06 -8.70 -35.93
C ILE A 371 20.17 -7.76 -35.45
N THR A 372 20.76 -7.05 -36.41
CA THR A 372 21.77 -6.01 -36.14
C THR A 372 21.14 -4.68 -35.70
N SER A 373 21.95 -3.77 -35.16
CA SER A 373 21.55 -2.39 -34.86
C SER A 373 20.99 -1.66 -36.09
N ASN A 374 21.51 -1.95 -37.28
CA ASN A 374 21.00 -1.36 -38.53
C ASN A 374 19.62 -1.90 -38.88
N ILE A 375 19.40 -3.20 -38.70
CA ILE A 375 18.10 -3.84 -38.94
C ILE A 375 17.08 -3.28 -37.97
N LEU A 376 17.39 -3.23 -36.67
CA LEU A 376 16.49 -2.65 -35.67
C LEU A 376 16.15 -1.18 -35.98
N LYS A 377 17.14 -0.36 -36.36
CA LYS A 377 16.89 1.03 -36.76
C LYS A 377 15.98 1.13 -37.99
N ALA A 378 16.15 0.23 -38.96
CA ALA A 378 15.36 0.21 -40.19
C ALA A 378 13.92 -0.28 -39.94
N THR A 379 13.73 -1.28 -39.08
CA THR A 379 12.41 -1.85 -38.77
C THR A 379 11.64 -1.06 -37.74
N PHE A 380 12.30 -0.21 -36.94
CA PHE A 380 11.67 0.56 -35.86
C PHE A 380 10.48 1.41 -36.32
N CYS A 381 10.51 1.97 -37.54
CA CYS A 381 9.39 2.76 -38.05
C CYS A 381 8.06 1.97 -38.11
N VAL A 382 8.13 0.64 -38.18
CA VAL A 382 6.99 -0.27 -38.23
C VAL A 382 6.65 -0.82 -36.84
N ILE A 383 7.67 -1.24 -36.06
CA ILE A 383 7.45 -1.95 -34.77
C ILE A 383 7.38 -1.05 -33.54
N LYS A 384 7.39 0.28 -33.73
CA LYS A 384 7.59 1.25 -32.64
C LYS A 384 6.54 1.17 -31.53
N GLU A 385 5.27 0.98 -31.87
CA GLU A 385 4.17 1.00 -30.89
C GLU A 385 4.23 -0.26 -30.03
N GLU A 386 4.32 -1.42 -30.67
CA GLU A 386 4.42 -2.72 -29.99
C GLU A 386 5.70 -2.83 -29.16
N PHE A 387 6.82 -2.30 -29.66
CA PHE A 387 8.07 -2.35 -28.93
C PHE A 387 8.04 -1.45 -27.70
N VAL A 388 7.46 -0.25 -27.79
CA VAL A 388 7.23 0.63 -26.63
C VAL A 388 6.33 -0.05 -25.61
N ASP A 389 5.25 -0.70 -26.04
CA ASP A 389 4.33 -1.40 -25.15
C ASP A 389 5.02 -2.56 -24.42
N ILE A 390 5.83 -3.36 -25.10
CA ILE A 390 6.59 -4.44 -24.48
C ILE A 390 7.60 -3.89 -23.46
N ILE A 391 8.32 -2.80 -23.79
CA ILE A 391 9.24 -2.14 -22.86
C ILE A 391 8.47 -1.62 -21.64
N ASN A 392 7.36 -0.92 -21.84
CA ASN A 392 6.57 -0.36 -20.74
C ASN A 392 5.94 -1.45 -19.87
N ASN A 393 5.48 -2.56 -20.45
CA ASN A 393 5.01 -3.72 -19.70
C ASN A 393 6.14 -4.40 -18.94
N SER A 394 7.31 -4.57 -19.55
CA SER A 394 8.51 -5.10 -18.89
C SER A 394 8.92 -4.24 -17.67
N LEU A 395 8.90 -2.91 -17.81
CA LEU A 395 9.14 -1.97 -16.70
C LEU A 395 8.04 -2.06 -15.62
N ARG A 396 6.77 -2.13 -16.05
CA ARG A 396 5.60 -2.20 -15.15
C ARG A 396 5.59 -3.48 -14.34
N ASP A 397 5.93 -4.60 -14.96
CA ASP A 397 5.92 -5.92 -14.35
C ASP A 397 7.24 -6.20 -13.62
N GLY A 398 8.33 -5.55 -14.05
CA GLY A 398 9.66 -5.70 -13.47
C GLY A 398 10.31 -7.01 -13.89
N CYS A 399 10.10 -7.43 -15.13
CA CYS A 399 10.64 -8.66 -15.69
C CYS A 399 11.22 -8.41 -17.08
N CYS A 400 12.43 -8.89 -17.33
CA CYS A 400 12.96 -9.01 -18.68
C CYS A 400 12.30 -10.23 -19.35
N PRO A 401 11.79 -10.12 -20.60
CA PRO A 401 11.25 -11.26 -21.35
C PRO A 401 12.26 -12.40 -21.45
N GLU A 402 11.81 -13.64 -21.26
CA GLU A 402 12.71 -14.80 -21.21
C GLU A 402 13.45 -15.02 -22.55
N SER A 403 12.76 -14.78 -23.67
CA SER A 403 13.33 -14.82 -25.01
C SER A 403 14.46 -13.81 -25.23
N TRP A 404 14.55 -12.78 -24.40
CA TRP A 404 15.61 -11.75 -24.52
C TRP A 404 16.80 -12.03 -23.62
N LYS A 405 16.77 -13.05 -22.75
CA LYS A 405 17.87 -13.36 -21.82
C LYS A 405 18.90 -14.33 -22.39
N THR A 406 18.62 -14.94 -23.54
CA THR A 406 19.54 -15.89 -24.18
C THR A 406 20.64 -15.12 -24.91
N SER A 407 21.90 -15.37 -24.55
CA SER A 407 23.04 -14.59 -25.06
C SER A 407 24.06 -15.46 -25.78
N THR A 408 24.71 -14.90 -26.79
CA THR A 408 25.68 -15.61 -27.63
C THR A 408 27.10 -15.37 -27.12
N ILE A 409 27.85 -16.44 -26.81
CA ILE A 409 29.24 -16.33 -26.37
C ILE A 409 30.16 -16.33 -27.61
N ILE A 410 30.82 -15.19 -27.87
CA ILE A 410 31.81 -15.05 -28.92
C ILE A 410 33.22 -15.16 -28.32
N PRO A 411 34.01 -16.20 -28.63
CA PRO A 411 35.38 -16.32 -28.16
C PRO A 411 36.30 -15.36 -28.92
N ILE A 412 36.91 -14.41 -28.21
CA ILE A 412 37.91 -13.48 -28.77
C ILE A 412 39.33 -13.87 -28.31
N PRO A 413 40.31 -14.06 -29.22
CA PRO A 413 41.67 -14.40 -28.82
C PRO A 413 42.30 -13.40 -27.82
N LYS A 414 42.93 -13.90 -26.76
CA LYS A 414 43.78 -13.10 -25.84
C LYS A 414 45.19 -12.92 -26.39
N VAL A 415 45.65 -13.89 -27.15
CA VAL A 415 47.00 -13.99 -27.72
C VAL A 415 46.90 -14.36 -29.19
N ASP A 416 47.95 -14.05 -29.94
CA ASP A 416 48.02 -14.41 -31.36
C ASP A 416 48.06 -15.93 -31.54
N LYS A 417 47.30 -16.46 -32.50
CA LYS A 417 47.14 -17.92 -32.77
C LYS A 417 46.65 -18.76 -31.56
N ALA A 418 45.68 -18.27 -30.81
CA ALA A 418 45.04 -19.01 -29.71
C ALA A 418 44.48 -20.38 -30.17
N LYS A 419 44.73 -21.44 -29.40
CA LYS A 419 44.31 -22.83 -29.66
C LYS A 419 43.53 -23.46 -28.49
N LYS A 420 43.76 -23.01 -27.25
CA LYS A 420 43.08 -23.54 -26.05
C LYS A 420 41.95 -22.62 -25.63
N ALA A 421 40.86 -23.16 -25.08
CA ALA A 421 39.72 -22.37 -24.61
C ALA A 421 40.10 -21.26 -23.62
N SER A 422 41.09 -21.49 -22.75
CA SER A 422 41.60 -20.50 -21.77
C SER A 422 42.27 -19.27 -22.42
N GLU A 423 42.73 -19.41 -23.67
CA GLU A 423 43.37 -18.37 -24.47
C GLU A 423 42.35 -17.47 -25.19
N PHE A 424 41.05 -17.75 -25.05
CA PHE A 424 39.98 -16.89 -25.54
C PHE A 424 39.30 -16.14 -24.38
N ARG A 425 38.81 -14.93 -24.67
CA ARG A 425 37.87 -14.19 -23.83
C ARG A 425 36.46 -14.63 -24.24
N PRO A 426 35.64 -15.17 -23.33
CA PRO A 426 34.23 -15.37 -23.62
C PRO A 426 33.54 -14.00 -23.60
N ILE A 427 33.31 -13.40 -24.77
CA ILE A 427 32.55 -12.16 -24.85
C ILE A 427 31.09 -12.51 -24.95
N ASN A 428 30.33 -12.11 -23.93
CA ASN A 428 28.90 -12.30 -23.96
C ASN A 428 28.23 -11.22 -24.83
N VAL A 429 27.47 -11.62 -25.84
CA VAL A 429 26.71 -10.71 -26.71
C VAL A 429 25.23 -10.91 -26.44
N LEU A 430 24.64 -9.93 -25.77
CA LEU A 430 23.22 -9.89 -25.43
C LEU A 430 22.36 -9.60 -26.66
N PRO A 431 21.11 -10.11 -26.73
CA PRO A 431 20.13 -9.72 -27.72
C PRO A 431 19.94 -8.20 -27.76
N ILE A 432 19.71 -7.67 -28.96
CA ILE A 432 19.62 -6.23 -29.13
C ILE A 432 18.42 -5.61 -28.39
N PHE A 433 17.32 -6.36 -28.26
CA PHE A 433 16.13 -5.94 -27.53
C PHE A 433 16.39 -5.85 -26.02
N GLU A 434 17.10 -6.83 -25.44
CA GLU A 434 17.55 -6.77 -24.04
C GLU A 434 18.42 -5.54 -23.80
N LYS A 435 19.37 -5.29 -24.69
CA LYS A 435 20.25 -4.13 -24.59
C LYS A 435 19.49 -2.80 -24.63
N VAL A 436 18.44 -2.69 -25.45
CA VAL A 436 17.58 -1.50 -25.47
C VAL A 436 16.86 -1.34 -24.13
N LEU A 437 16.28 -2.42 -23.58
CA LEU A 437 15.65 -2.41 -22.27
C LEU A 437 16.64 -2.00 -21.16
N GLU A 438 17.86 -2.54 -21.16
CA GLU A 438 18.91 -2.14 -20.21
C GLU A 438 19.26 -0.66 -20.31
N LEU A 439 19.36 -0.10 -21.53
CA LEU A 439 19.63 1.32 -21.73
C LEU A 439 18.50 2.20 -21.23
N VAL A 440 17.26 1.80 -21.49
CA VAL A 440 16.05 2.46 -20.98
C VAL A 440 16.10 2.54 -19.45
N VAL A 441 16.34 1.40 -18.79
CA VAL A 441 16.34 1.41 -17.32
C VAL A 441 17.55 2.15 -16.77
N LYS A 442 18.72 2.00 -17.39
CA LYS A 442 19.92 2.76 -17.03
C LYS A 442 19.62 4.26 -17.03
N GLU A 443 18.97 4.78 -18.07
CA GLU A 443 18.64 6.21 -18.16
C GLU A 443 17.65 6.64 -17.05
N GLN A 444 16.64 5.83 -16.75
CA GLN A 444 15.70 6.11 -15.65
C GLN A 444 16.40 6.12 -14.28
N ILE A 445 17.32 5.17 -14.05
CA ILE A 445 18.12 5.12 -12.82
C ILE A 445 19.04 6.34 -12.73
N GLU A 446 19.81 6.64 -13.77
CA GLU A 446 20.71 7.80 -13.80
C GLU A 446 19.94 9.08 -13.49
N ARG A 447 18.81 9.31 -14.19
CA ARG A 447 17.96 10.48 -13.99
C ARG A 447 17.43 10.56 -12.57
N TYR A 448 16.95 9.45 -12.01
CA TYR A 448 16.47 9.43 -10.63
C TYR A 448 17.59 9.77 -9.63
N LEU A 449 18.77 9.17 -9.80
CA LEU A 449 19.93 9.37 -8.93
C LEU A 449 20.43 10.82 -8.97
N GLU A 450 20.46 11.44 -10.15
CA GLU A 450 20.86 12.84 -10.36
C GLU A 450 19.82 13.81 -9.77
N ASN A 451 18.54 13.66 -10.13
CA ASN A 451 17.45 14.53 -9.65
C ASN A 451 17.30 14.50 -8.12
N ASN A 452 17.71 13.40 -7.49
CA ASN A 452 17.65 13.25 -6.04
C ASN A 452 18.97 13.55 -5.32
N SER A 453 20.02 13.97 -6.05
CA SER A 453 21.37 14.22 -5.53
C SER A 453 21.92 13.05 -4.69
N ILE A 454 21.67 11.81 -5.16
CA ILE A 454 22.11 10.60 -4.46
C ILE A 454 23.57 10.30 -4.79
N ILE A 455 23.98 10.57 -6.04
CA ILE A 455 25.38 10.40 -6.46
C ILE A 455 26.26 11.38 -5.70
N THR A 456 27.34 10.87 -5.14
CA THR A 456 28.31 11.69 -4.40
C THR A 456 29.06 12.64 -5.30
N GLU A 457 29.38 13.83 -4.79
CA GLU A 457 30.11 14.85 -5.58
C GLU A 457 31.46 14.33 -6.07
N HIS A 458 32.09 13.44 -5.30
CA HIS A 458 33.37 12.81 -5.64
C HIS A 458 33.28 11.64 -6.63
N GLN A 459 32.08 11.17 -7.02
CA GLN A 459 31.92 10.10 -7.99
C GLN A 459 31.99 10.67 -9.40
N SER A 460 33.13 10.43 -10.05
CA SER A 460 33.38 10.84 -11.43
C SER A 460 33.21 9.69 -12.43
N GLY A 461 33.35 8.44 -11.98
CA GLY A 461 33.15 7.26 -12.83
C GLY A 461 31.68 7.02 -13.16
N PHE A 462 31.41 6.62 -14.40
CA PHE A 462 30.07 6.25 -14.91
C PHE A 462 29.02 7.36 -14.79
N ARG A 463 29.45 8.63 -14.79
CA ARG A 463 28.58 9.80 -14.68
C ARG A 463 28.75 10.70 -15.90
N LYS A 464 27.65 11.13 -16.51
CA LYS A 464 27.70 12.05 -17.66
C LYS A 464 28.36 13.36 -17.25
N HIS A 465 29.21 13.89 -18.12
CA HIS A 465 29.94 15.16 -17.94
C HIS A 465 31.02 15.15 -16.84
N TYR A 466 31.33 13.99 -16.24
CA TYR A 466 32.47 13.81 -15.35
C TYR A 466 33.52 12.92 -16.02
N SER A 467 34.78 13.22 -15.75
CA SER A 467 35.95 12.58 -16.34
C SER A 467 37.07 12.44 -15.31
N TYR A 468 38.16 11.79 -15.69
CA TYR A 468 39.32 11.69 -14.79
C TYR A 468 39.92 13.08 -14.54
N GLU A 469 39.87 13.96 -15.54
CA GLU A 469 40.36 15.33 -15.50
C GLU A 469 39.58 16.15 -14.48
N THR A 470 38.25 16.05 -14.48
CA THR A 470 37.41 16.78 -13.51
C THR A 470 37.65 16.28 -12.08
N ALA A 471 37.88 14.98 -11.89
CA ALA A 471 38.16 14.41 -10.57
C ALA A 471 39.49 14.92 -9.99
N ILE A 472 40.54 14.93 -10.82
CA ILE A 472 41.86 15.45 -10.43
C ILE A 472 41.75 16.93 -10.09
N GLN A 473 41.04 17.71 -10.90
CA GLN A 473 40.91 19.15 -10.67
C GLN A 473 40.23 19.46 -9.33
N THR A 474 39.16 18.73 -8.97
CA THR A 474 38.50 18.88 -7.66
C THR A 474 39.44 18.60 -6.50
N ILE A 475 40.23 17.51 -6.58
CA ILE A 475 41.21 17.16 -5.53
C ILE A 475 42.28 18.23 -5.41
N VAL A 476 42.82 18.72 -6.54
CA VAL A 476 43.85 19.76 -6.56
C VAL A 476 43.36 21.06 -5.92
N ASP A 477 42.11 21.46 -6.20
CA ASP A 477 41.54 22.70 -5.66
C ASP A 477 41.21 22.60 -4.17
N GLU A 478 40.70 21.44 -3.70
CA GLU A 478 40.57 21.15 -2.25
C GLU A 478 41.92 21.19 -1.54
N TRP A 479 42.96 20.64 -2.16
CA TRP A 479 44.30 20.61 -1.58
C TRP A 479 44.91 22.01 -1.48
N LYS A 480 44.73 22.85 -2.51
CA LYS A 480 45.14 24.27 -2.48
C LYS A 480 44.46 25.05 -1.37
N LEU A 481 43.16 24.83 -1.13
CA LEU A 481 42.41 25.46 -0.04
C LEU A 481 43.01 25.09 1.32
N ILE A 482 43.23 23.80 1.58
CA ILE A 482 43.82 23.31 2.84
C ILE A 482 45.21 23.89 3.07
N VAL A 483 46.04 23.98 2.02
CA VAL A 483 47.38 24.56 2.10
C VAL A 483 47.32 26.08 2.34
N SER A 484 46.34 26.77 1.77
CA SER A 484 46.13 28.21 2.00
C SER A 484 45.63 28.53 3.42
N GLU A 485 44.78 27.67 3.99
CA GLU A 485 44.28 27.80 5.37
C GLU A 485 45.35 27.46 6.42
N ARG A 486 46.35 26.64 6.09
CA ARG A 486 47.51 26.32 6.95
C ARG A 486 48.66 27.34 6.89
N ARG A 487 48.52 28.42 6.11
CA ARG A 487 49.51 29.51 5.99
C ARG A 487 49.13 30.82 6.70
N MET A 488 48.12 30.80 7.57
CA MET A 488 47.97 31.75 8.68
C MET A 488 48.18 30.99 10.00
#